data_AF-A0A2I0CVE0-F1
#
_entry.id   AF-A0A2I0CVE0-F1
#
_cell.length_a   1.000
_cell.length_b   1.000
_cell.length_c   1.000
_cell.angle_alpha   90.00
_cell.angle_beta   90.00
_cell.angle_gamma   90.00
#
_symmetry.space_group_name_H-M   'P 1'
#
loop_
_entity.id
_entity.type
_entity.pdbx_description
1 polymer ?
#
loop_
_entity_poly.entity_id
_entity_poly.type
_entity_poly.pdbx_seq_one_letter_code
_entity_poly.pdbx_strand_id
1 'polypeptide(L)'
;MKSSSVSDEHIIEAIGRSRIVIRDGVIVEIGEAQVRKCPLAKRFAYTVPVITIDAVKANIEHRIKAFGMCTPDRDVIDTREFVGFGATELLSFASRAGLIDAAVLSCDGAGTVIVKDPALIQGIGGRMSGLVSTSPIAKVIRRIEKHGGIVVDKKHASLDQFAGVEWAYDVGYTKVAVTVARPEVAVKIRIAFPDTLIFGVHVTGLTREEAESMVAAADLMTSCASGT
;
A
#
# COMPACT_ATOMS: atom_id res chain seq x y z
N MET A 1 32.31 17.39 2.06
CA MET A 1 31.07 17.21 1.27
C MET A 1 29.99 16.69 2.20
N LYS A 2 28.99 17.50 2.53
CA LYS A 2 27.81 17.03 3.28
C LYS A 2 26.99 16.20 2.31
N SER A 3 26.95 14.88 2.47
CA SER A 3 25.93 14.06 1.82
C SER A 3 24.59 14.59 2.30
N SER A 4 23.76 15.10 1.40
CA SER A 4 22.35 15.33 1.66
C SER A 4 21.72 13.95 1.92
N SER A 5 21.73 13.50 3.17
CA SER A 5 21.01 12.29 3.57
C SER A 5 19.55 12.55 3.26
N VAL A 6 18.98 11.80 2.33
CA VAL A 6 17.53 11.75 2.16
C VAL A 6 16.97 11.39 3.54
N SER A 7 16.14 12.26 4.10
CA SER A 7 15.52 12.02 5.40
C SER A 7 14.70 10.74 5.31
N ASP A 8 14.95 9.78 6.20
CA ASP A 8 14.09 8.61 6.41
C ASP A 8 12.77 9.13 6.98
N GLU A 9 11.81 9.39 6.09
CA GLU A 9 10.48 9.86 6.44
C GLU A 9 9.44 9.06 5.66
N HIS A 10 8.39 8.66 6.37
CA HIS A 10 7.26 7.93 5.85
C HIS A 10 5.97 8.55 6.40
N ILE A 11 5.04 8.87 5.50
CA ILE A 11 3.73 9.38 5.87
C ILE A 11 2.71 8.32 5.46
N ILE A 12 1.96 7.82 6.44
CA ILE A 12 0.91 6.83 6.24
C ILE A 12 -0.43 7.35 6.75
N GLU A 13 -1.50 6.75 6.25
CA GLU A 13 -2.84 6.89 6.78
C GLU A 13 -3.33 5.53 7.25
N ALA A 14 -3.60 5.40 8.54
CA ALA A 14 -4.06 4.16 9.15
C ALA A 14 -5.12 4.44 10.21
N ILE A 15 -5.96 3.43 10.50
CA ILE A 15 -6.93 3.42 11.60
C ILE A 15 -7.78 4.70 11.67
N GLY A 16 -8.92 4.67 10.97
CA GLY A 16 -9.78 5.85 10.87
C GLY A 16 -9.14 7.00 10.09
N ARG A 17 -8.22 6.66 9.16
CA ARG A 17 -7.48 7.61 8.32
C ARG A 17 -6.71 8.65 9.13
N SER A 18 -6.13 8.22 10.26
CA SER A 18 -5.21 9.05 11.03
C SER A 18 -3.92 9.20 10.23
N ARG A 19 -3.50 10.45 9.98
CA ARG A 19 -2.20 10.74 9.37
C ARG A 19 -1.11 10.46 10.39
N ILE A 20 -0.12 9.65 10.04
CA ILE A 20 0.99 9.28 10.93
C ILE A 20 2.30 9.56 10.21
N VAL A 21 3.23 10.24 10.90
CA VAL A 21 4.59 10.48 10.40
C VAL A 21 5.56 9.60 11.18
N ILE A 22 6.33 8.81 10.44
CA ILE A 22 7.38 7.94 10.98
C ILE A 22 8.71 8.43 10.42
N ARG A 23 9.68 8.66 11.29
CA ARG A 23 11.06 9.00 10.93
C ARG A 23 12.03 8.07 11.63
N ASP A 24 12.96 7.50 10.89
CA ASP A 24 13.95 6.56 11.43
C ASP A 24 13.31 5.41 12.25
N GLY A 25 12.15 4.92 11.79
CA GLY A 25 11.37 3.89 12.49
C GLY A 25 10.66 4.33 13.78
N VAL A 26 10.62 5.64 14.08
CA VAL A 26 9.96 6.21 15.26
C VAL A 26 8.78 7.09 14.84
N ILE A 27 7.64 6.95 15.52
CA ILE A 27 6.48 7.80 15.30
C ILE A 27 6.76 9.19 15.88
N VAL A 28 6.73 10.23 15.04
CA VAL A 28 6.95 11.63 15.45
C VAL A 28 5.68 12.46 15.46
N GLU A 29 4.63 12.01 14.75
CA GLU A 29 3.34 12.72 14.68
C GLU A 29 2.20 11.73 14.46
N ILE A 30 1.07 11.98 15.12
CA ILE A 30 -0.21 11.31 14.87
C ILE A 30 -1.30 12.37 14.83
N GLY A 31 -1.97 12.49 13.69
CA GLY A 31 -3.13 13.36 13.49
C GLY A 31 -4.42 12.73 14.01
N GLU A 32 -5.45 13.55 14.14
CA GLU A 32 -6.78 13.09 14.55
C GLU A 32 -7.41 12.17 13.50
N ALA A 33 -8.13 11.15 13.98
CA ALA A 33 -8.85 10.23 13.11
C ALA A 33 -10.10 10.88 12.52
N GLN A 34 -10.34 10.68 11.22
CA GLN A 34 -11.58 11.10 10.56
C GLN A 34 -12.77 10.20 10.91
N VAL A 35 -12.51 8.97 11.36
CA VAL A 35 -13.52 8.01 11.76
C VAL A 35 -13.25 7.53 13.19
N ARG A 36 -14.28 7.55 14.04
CA ARG A 36 -14.13 7.24 15.48
C ARG A 36 -14.22 5.74 15.83
N LYS A 37 -14.83 4.93 14.96
CA LYS A 37 -15.01 3.48 15.17
C LYS A 37 -14.90 2.71 13.85
N CYS A 38 -14.21 1.58 13.87
CA CYS A 38 -14.07 0.70 12.71
C CYS A 38 -14.27 -0.77 13.13
N PRO A 39 -15.26 -1.50 12.59
CA PRO A 39 -15.44 -2.93 12.87
C PRO A 39 -14.21 -3.77 12.52
N LEU A 40 -13.51 -3.41 11.45
CA LEU A 40 -12.28 -4.09 11.03
C LEU A 40 -11.14 -3.89 12.04
N ALA A 41 -11.06 -2.73 12.68
CA ALA A 41 -10.00 -2.44 13.65
C ALA A 41 -10.07 -3.33 14.90
N LYS A 42 -11.24 -3.91 15.21
CA LYS A 42 -11.40 -4.92 16.25
C LYS A 42 -10.82 -6.29 15.87
N ARG A 43 -10.52 -6.51 14.59
CA ARG A 43 -9.97 -7.76 14.05
C ARG A 43 -8.49 -7.67 13.70
N PHE A 44 -7.87 -6.50 13.88
CA PHE A 44 -6.42 -6.37 13.71
C PHE A 44 -5.65 -7.23 14.71
N ALA A 45 -4.45 -7.66 14.34
CA ALA A 45 -3.55 -8.40 15.23
C ALA A 45 -3.31 -7.67 16.56
N TYR A 46 -3.24 -6.34 16.52
CA TYR A 46 -3.32 -5.47 17.68
C TYR A 46 -4.62 -4.66 17.61
N THR A 47 -5.62 -5.03 18.41
CA THR A 47 -6.99 -4.51 18.24
C THR A 47 -7.11 -3.05 18.66
N VAL A 48 -7.94 -2.29 17.93
CA VAL A 48 -8.27 -0.89 18.25
C VAL A 48 -9.79 -0.73 18.35
N PRO A 49 -10.38 -1.01 19.52
CA PRO A 49 -11.84 -0.96 19.70
C PRO A 49 -12.40 0.46 19.72
N VAL A 50 -11.61 1.42 20.20
CA VAL A 50 -11.89 2.87 20.20
C VAL A 50 -10.69 3.56 19.58
N ILE A 51 -10.93 4.42 18.59
CA ILE A 51 -9.85 5.11 17.89
C ILE A 51 -9.47 6.35 18.70
N THR A 52 -8.35 6.26 19.41
CA THR A 52 -7.67 7.36 20.12
C THR A 52 -6.23 7.45 19.62
N ILE A 53 -5.58 8.61 19.83
CA ILE A 53 -4.16 8.80 19.46
C ILE A 53 -3.28 7.71 20.09
N ASP A 54 -3.48 7.39 21.37
CA ASP A 54 -2.70 6.35 22.07
C ASP A 54 -2.93 4.96 21.50
N ALA A 55 -4.18 4.63 21.14
CA ALA A 55 -4.50 3.33 20.54
C ALA A 55 -3.93 3.19 19.12
N VAL A 56 -3.95 4.28 18.33
CA VAL A 56 -3.28 4.35 17.03
C VAL A 56 -1.78 4.17 17.21
N LYS A 57 -1.16 4.91 18.13
CA LYS A 57 0.28 4.82 18.45
C LYS A 57 0.68 3.39 18.77
N ALA A 58 0.01 2.76 19.74
CA ALA A 58 0.33 1.40 20.16
C ALA A 58 0.19 0.38 19.03
N ASN A 59 -0.81 0.55 18.14
CA ASN A 59 -0.96 -0.32 16.98
C ASN A 59 0.18 -0.13 15.96
N ILE A 60 0.57 1.11 15.66
CA ILE A 60 1.65 1.40 14.71
C ILE A 60 3.00 0.93 15.26
N GLU A 61 3.29 1.17 16.54
CA GLU A 61 4.48 0.64 17.22
C GLU A 61 4.52 -0.88 17.18
N HIS A 62 3.37 -1.54 17.34
CA HIS A 62 3.28 -2.99 17.18
C HIS A 62 3.64 -3.43 15.76
N ARG A 63 3.19 -2.73 14.70
CA ARG A 63 3.53 -3.06 13.30
C ARG A 63 5.02 -2.86 12.99
N ILE A 64 5.59 -1.75 13.47
CA ILE A 64 7.03 -1.48 13.37
C ILE A 64 7.79 -2.65 14.00
N LYS A 65 7.41 -3.06 15.22
CA LYS A 65 8.05 -4.18 15.93
C LYS A 65 7.81 -5.54 15.25
N ALA A 66 6.62 -5.79 14.74
CA ALA A 66 6.19 -7.12 14.27
C ALA A 66 6.71 -7.47 12.88
N PHE A 67 6.87 -6.48 11.99
CA PHE A 67 7.32 -6.73 10.61
C PHE A 67 8.22 -5.63 10.05
N GLY A 68 8.75 -4.73 10.88
CA GLY A 68 9.70 -3.71 10.46
C GLY A 68 9.08 -2.62 9.58
N MET A 69 7.79 -2.32 9.74
CA MET A 69 7.11 -1.25 8.98
C MET A 69 7.90 0.07 9.04
N CYS A 70 8.18 0.66 7.89
CA CYS A 70 8.93 1.91 7.73
C CYS A 70 10.35 1.84 8.32
N THR A 71 11.01 0.67 8.21
CA THR A 71 12.39 0.46 8.69
C THR A 71 13.21 -0.42 7.74
N PRO A 72 14.55 -0.48 7.88
CA PRO A 72 15.39 -1.43 7.15
C PRO A 72 15.06 -2.92 7.37
N ASP A 73 14.34 -3.24 8.44
CA ASP A 73 13.97 -4.60 8.81
C ASP A 73 12.59 -5.02 8.25
N ARG A 74 12.01 -4.21 7.36
CA ARG A 74 10.73 -4.49 6.69
C ARG A 74 10.66 -5.88 6.06
N ASP A 75 9.75 -6.71 6.56
CA ASP A 75 9.53 -8.08 6.08
C ASP A 75 8.55 -8.14 4.91
N VAL A 76 9.07 -8.11 3.68
CA VAL A 76 8.25 -8.03 2.46
C VAL A 76 7.63 -9.36 2.03
N ILE A 77 7.84 -10.46 2.78
CA ILE A 77 7.31 -11.78 2.45
C ILE A 77 6.31 -12.23 3.52
N ASP A 78 5.11 -12.61 3.09
CA ASP A 78 4.14 -13.27 3.97
C ASP A 78 3.23 -14.18 3.15
N THR A 79 2.75 -15.26 3.76
CA THR A 79 1.81 -16.19 3.12
C THR A 79 0.52 -16.33 3.90
N ARG A 80 0.42 -15.71 5.08
CA ARG A 80 -0.76 -15.78 5.95
C ARG A 80 -1.92 -14.98 5.39
N GLU A 81 -3.11 -15.45 5.73
CA GLU A 81 -4.35 -14.74 5.51
C GLU A 81 -4.60 -13.76 6.68
N PHE A 82 -5.15 -12.58 6.36
CA PHE A 82 -5.45 -11.56 7.37
C PHE A 82 -6.95 -11.36 7.54
N VAL A 83 -7.67 -11.17 6.44
CA VAL A 83 -9.10 -10.82 6.48
C VAL A 83 -9.93 -11.59 5.47
N GLY A 84 -9.30 -12.25 4.49
CA GLY A 84 -9.94 -13.07 3.45
C GLY A 84 -10.54 -12.29 2.28
N PHE A 85 -10.53 -10.96 2.35
CA PHE A 85 -11.08 -10.06 1.32
C PHE A 85 -10.19 -8.84 1.05
N GLY A 86 -8.99 -8.78 1.64
CA GLY A 86 -8.08 -7.66 1.42
C GLY A 86 -7.65 -7.59 -0.04
N ALA A 87 -7.53 -6.39 -0.61
CA ALA A 87 -7.23 -6.23 -2.04
C ALA A 87 -5.98 -7.03 -2.46
N THR A 88 -4.87 -6.84 -1.75
CA THR A 88 -3.59 -7.53 -1.98
C THR A 88 -3.61 -9.01 -1.63
N GLU A 89 -4.48 -9.43 -0.72
CA GLU A 89 -4.73 -10.85 -0.42
C GLU A 89 -5.44 -11.53 -1.59
N LEU A 90 -6.46 -10.89 -2.17
CA LEU A 90 -7.13 -11.33 -3.39
C LEU A 90 -6.15 -11.35 -4.58
N LEU A 91 -5.28 -10.35 -4.73
CA LEU A 91 -4.25 -10.34 -5.77
C LEU A 91 -3.22 -11.46 -5.56
N SER A 92 -2.84 -11.77 -4.32
CA SER A 92 -1.96 -12.91 -4.03
C SER A 92 -2.59 -14.23 -4.48
N PHE A 93 -3.89 -14.43 -4.21
CA PHE A 93 -4.61 -15.61 -4.68
C PHE A 93 -4.76 -15.64 -6.19
N ALA A 94 -5.08 -14.51 -6.82
CA ALA A 94 -5.18 -14.38 -8.28
C ALA A 94 -3.84 -14.74 -8.95
N SER A 95 -2.72 -14.30 -8.37
CA SER A 95 -1.38 -14.66 -8.82
C SER A 95 -1.11 -16.16 -8.67
N ARG A 96 -1.43 -16.77 -7.51
CA ARG A 96 -1.31 -18.23 -7.32
C ARG A 96 -2.14 -19.03 -8.32
N ALA A 97 -3.30 -18.52 -8.71
CA ALA A 97 -4.20 -19.14 -9.67
C ALA A 97 -3.82 -18.87 -11.14
N GLY A 98 -2.78 -18.07 -11.42
CA GLY A 98 -2.39 -17.69 -12.78
C GLY A 98 -3.37 -16.74 -13.49
N LEU A 99 -4.23 -16.06 -12.73
CA LEU A 99 -5.17 -15.06 -13.24
C LEU A 99 -4.49 -13.72 -13.52
N ILE A 100 -3.43 -13.41 -12.77
CA ILE A 100 -2.54 -12.27 -12.99
C ILE A 100 -1.09 -12.76 -13.05
N ASP A 101 -0.25 -12.07 -13.80
CA ASP A 101 1.19 -12.38 -13.91
C ASP A 101 2.08 -11.28 -13.29
N ALA A 102 1.51 -10.11 -12.96
CA ALA A 102 2.13 -9.07 -12.16
C ALA A 102 1.10 -8.25 -11.36
N ALA A 103 1.53 -7.72 -10.22
CA ALA A 103 0.82 -6.75 -9.41
C ALA A 103 1.70 -5.51 -9.17
N VAL A 104 1.13 -4.34 -9.40
CA VAL A 104 1.74 -3.03 -9.13
C VAL A 104 1.20 -2.51 -7.81
N LEU A 105 2.09 -2.36 -6.83
CA LEU A 105 1.76 -2.06 -5.43
C LEU A 105 2.58 -0.89 -4.90
N SER A 106 2.15 -0.33 -3.77
CA SER A 106 2.90 0.63 -2.97
C SER A 106 3.60 -0.08 -1.81
N CYS A 107 4.89 0.18 -1.61
CA CYS A 107 5.71 -0.37 -0.53
C CYS A 107 6.43 0.72 0.25
N ASP A 108 6.32 0.70 1.58
CA ASP A 108 7.13 1.54 2.46
C ASP A 108 8.61 1.22 2.26
N GLY A 109 9.46 2.24 2.14
CA GLY A 109 10.88 2.05 1.86
C GLY A 109 11.23 1.79 0.38
N ALA A 110 10.25 1.66 -0.52
CA ALA A 110 10.51 1.36 -1.94
C ALA A 110 9.61 2.09 -2.95
N GLY A 111 8.49 2.69 -2.54
CA GLY A 111 7.59 3.40 -3.45
C GLY A 111 6.76 2.43 -4.28
N THR A 112 6.55 2.71 -5.56
CA THR A 112 5.88 1.76 -6.47
C THR A 112 6.79 0.58 -6.79
N VAL A 113 6.22 -0.62 -6.72
CA VAL A 113 6.88 -1.87 -7.07
C VAL A 113 6.01 -2.73 -7.98
N ILE A 114 6.65 -3.51 -8.84
CA ILE A 114 6.02 -4.52 -9.70
C ILE A 114 6.45 -5.88 -9.17
N VAL A 115 5.50 -6.72 -8.79
CA VAL A 115 5.77 -8.00 -8.13
C VAL A 115 4.90 -9.10 -8.69
N LYS A 116 5.46 -10.31 -8.80
CA LYS A 116 4.73 -11.49 -9.31
C LYS A 116 4.63 -12.63 -8.30
N ASP A 117 5.51 -12.67 -7.30
CA ASP A 117 5.49 -13.72 -6.28
C ASP A 117 4.30 -13.47 -5.35
N PRO A 118 3.36 -14.42 -5.21
CA PRO A 118 2.23 -14.29 -4.29
C PRO A 118 2.63 -13.93 -2.86
N ALA A 119 3.75 -14.46 -2.36
CA ALA A 119 4.22 -14.20 -1.01
C ALA A 119 4.77 -12.76 -0.86
N LEU A 120 5.37 -12.22 -1.93
CA LEU A 120 5.81 -10.84 -1.99
C LEU A 120 4.63 -9.87 -2.12
N ILE A 121 3.62 -10.21 -2.93
CA ILE A 121 2.36 -9.45 -3.05
C ILE A 121 1.71 -9.31 -1.66
N GLN A 122 1.58 -10.43 -0.95
CA GLN A 122 0.92 -10.47 0.35
C GLN A 122 1.76 -9.81 1.45
N GLY A 123 3.07 -10.05 1.49
CA GLY A 123 3.95 -9.46 2.49
C GLY A 123 4.10 -7.95 2.36
N ILE A 124 4.08 -7.42 1.14
CA ILE A 124 4.07 -5.97 0.89
C ILE A 124 2.69 -5.40 1.24
N GLY A 125 1.66 -5.86 0.55
CA GLY A 125 0.38 -5.18 0.51
C GLY A 125 -0.60 -5.59 1.60
N GLY A 126 -0.60 -6.86 2.03
CA GLY A 126 -1.59 -7.38 2.99
C GLY A 126 -1.45 -6.78 4.39
N ARG A 127 -0.29 -6.19 4.67
CA ARG A 127 0.08 -5.56 5.95
C ARG A 127 0.18 -4.03 5.85
N MET A 128 0.00 -3.50 4.66
CA MET A 128 0.13 -2.08 4.35
C MET A 128 -1.15 -1.32 4.73
N SER A 129 -1.02 -0.07 5.14
CA SER A 129 -2.13 0.88 5.23
C SER A 129 -2.05 1.89 4.09
N GLY A 130 -2.82 2.98 4.12
CA GLY A 130 -2.62 4.04 3.15
C GLY A 130 -1.18 4.55 3.22
N LEU A 131 -0.47 4.61 2.11
CA LEU A 131 0.88 5.18 2.01
C LEU A 131 0.78 6.49 1.26
N VAL A 132 1.03 7.60 1.95
CA VAL A 132 0.94 8.96 1.39
C VAL A 132 2.28 9.36 0.77
N SER A 133 3.38 9.09 1.47
CA SER A 133 4.73 9.27 0.97
C SER A 133 5.71 8.35 1.69
N THR A 134 6.87 8.14 1.10
CA THR A 134 7.89 7.26 1.63
C THR A 134 9.26 7.71 1.13
N SER A 135 10.32 7.21 1.77
CA SER A 135 11.70 7.45 1.38
C SER A 135 12.39 6.12 1.04
N PRO A 136 13.44 6.12 0.22
CA PRO A 136 14.12 4.88 -0.20
C PRO A 136 14.91 4.26 0.95
N ILE A 137 14.60 3.01 1.29
CA ILE A 137 15.37 2.20 2.22
C ILE A 137 16.08 1.09 1.45
N ALA A 138 17.40 1.22 1.31
CA ALA A 138 18.21 0.33 0.47
C ALA A 138 18.11 -1.16 0.84
N LYS A 139 17.93 -1.50 2.14
CA LYS A 139 17.71 -2.89 2.56
C LYS A 139 16.39 -3.46 2.05
N VAL A 140 15.32 -2.64 2.04
CA VAL A 140 13.98 -3.04 1.60
C VAL A 140 13.98 -3.25 0.10
N ILE A 141 14.52 -2.29 -0.66
CA ILE A 141 14.67 -2.39 -2.13
C ILE A 141 15.40 -3.69 -2.51
N ARG A 142 16.56 -3.95 -1.91
CA ARG A 142 17.32 -5.19 -2.18
C ARG A 142 16.53 -6.45 -1.84
N ARG A 143 15.73 -6.42 -0.78
CA ARG A 143 14.90 -7.57 -0.37
C ARG A 143 13.80 -7.83 -1.42
N ILE A 144 13.16 -6.79 -1.94
CA ILE A 144 12.16 -6.89 -3.00
C ILE A 144 12.79 -7.47 -4.28
N GLU A 145 13.92 -6.93 -4.71
CA GLU A 145 14.63 -7.39 -5.92
C GLU A 145 15.13 -8.83 -5.81
N LYS A 146 15.62 -9.22 -4.64
CA LYS A 146 16.04 -10.61 -4.37
C LYS A 146 14.89 -11.60 -4.57
N HIS A 147 13.65 -11.18 -4.35
CA HIS A 147 12.45 -11.98 -4.56
C HIS A 147 11.80 -11.74 -5.94
N GLY A 148 12.55 -11.16 -6.88
CA GLY A 148 12.11 -10.96 -8.27
C GLY A 148 11.12 -9.81 -8.47
N GLY A 149 10.99 -8.91 -7.49
CA GLY A 149 10.25 -7.66 -7.65
C GLY A 149 11.08 -6.58 -8.34
N ILE A 150 10.41 -5.65 -9.01
CA ILE A 150 11.01 -4.47 -9.62
C ILE A 150 10.61 -3.25 -8.80
N VAL A 151 11.57 -2.40 -8.45
CA VAL A 151 11.31 -1.12 -7.78
C VAL A 151 11.39 -0.01 -8.82
N VAL A 152 10.28 0.73 -9.02
CA VAL A 152 10.11 1.70 -10.10
C VAL A 152 11.06 2.89 -9.94
N ASP A 153 11.19 3.43 -8.73
CA ASP A 153 12.08 4.53 -8.42
C ASP A 153 12.91 4.23 -7.17
N LYS A 154 14.10 3.64 -7.37
CA LYS A 154 15.01 3.28 -6.27
C LYS A 154 15.64 4.48 -5.59
N LYS A 155 15.64 5.65 -6.24
CA LYS A 155 16.34 6.84 -5.77
C LYS A 155 15.45 7.72 -4.90
N HIS A 156 14.16 7.78 -5.19
CA HIS A 156 13.22 8.62 -4.44
C HIS A 156 12.05 7.84 -3.83
N ALA A 157 11.88 6.55 -4.15
CA ALA A 157 10.77 5.74 -3.70
C ALA A 157 9.40 6.38 -4.01
N SER A 158 9.29 6.96 -5.21
CA SER A 158 8.10 7.66 -5.67
C SER A 158 6.88 6.72 -5.75
N LEU A 159 5.71 7.26 -5.40
CA LEU A 159 4.42 6.59 -5.57
C LEU A 159 3.83 6.97 -6.92
N ASP A 160 4.17 6.19 -7.93
CA ASP A 160 3.69 6.34 -9.30
C ASP A 160 3.16 5.00 -9.83
N GLN A 161 1.87 4.76 -9.65
CA GLN A 161 1.23 3.52 -10.10
C GLN A 161 1.09 3.48 -11.62
N PHE A 162 0.99 4.64 -12.29
CA PHE A 162 0.89 4.69 -13.75
C PHE A 162 2.20 4.21 -14.38
N ALA A 163 3.34 4.77 -13.96
CA ALA A 163 4.65 4.33 -14.42
C ALA A 163 4.92 2.86 -14.06
N GLY A 164 4.41 2.38 -12.92
CA GLY A 164 4.50 0.96 -12.56
C GLY A 164 3.73 0.05 -13.51
N VAL A 165 2.53 0.45 -13.94
CA VAL A 165 1.72 -0.32 -14.91
C VAL A 165 2.36 -0.28 -16.29
N GLU A 166 2.76 0.91 -16.76
CA GLU A 166 3.46 1.10 -18.04
C GLU A 166 4.70 0.19 -18.09
N TRP A 167 5.56 0.26 -17.08
CA TRP A 167 6.76 -0.54 -17.04
C TRP A 167 6.47 -2.04 -16.91
N ALA A 168 5.39 -2.44 -16.22
CA ALA A 168 5.00 -3.85 -16.15
C ALA A 168 4.70 -4.43 -17.55
N TYR A 169 3.97 -3.70 -18.39
CA TYR A 169 3.74 -4.11 -19.77
C TYR A 169 5.01 -4.09 -20.61
N ASP A 170 5.87 -3.07 -20.46
CA ASP A 170 7.14 -2.96 -21.20
C ASP A 170 8.08 -4.14 -20.96
N VAL A 171 8.10 -4.71 -19.75
CA VAL A 171 8.91 -5.90 -19.43
C VAL A 171 8.22 -7.22 -19.77
N GLY A 172 7.06 -7.17 -20.40
CA GLY A 172 6.37 -8.32 -21.00
C GLY A 172 5.32 -9.00 -20.11
N TYR A 173 4.88 -8.38 -19.02
CA TYR A 173 3.70 -8.86 -18.31
C TYR A 173 2.44 -8.58 -19.13
N THR A 174 1.45 -9.47 -19.04
CA THR A 174 0.25 -9.42 -19.90
C THR A 174 -1.05 -9.32 -19.09
N LYS A 175 -1.05 -9.79 -17.84
CA LYS A 175 -2.19 -9.78 -16.93
C LYS A 175 -1.82 -9.00 -15.68
N VAL A 176 -1.74 -7.68 -15.84
CA VAL A 176 -1.30 -6.75 -14.80
C VAL A 176 -2.48 -6.35 -13.93
N ALA A 177 -2.28 -6.40 -12.61
CA ALA A 177 -3.16 -5.78 -11.63
C ALA A 177 -2.47 -4.59 -10.95
N VAL A 178 -3.24 -3.61 -10.49
CA VAL A 178 -2.72 -2.45 -9.78
C VAL A 178 -3.62 -2.07 -8.62
N THR A 179 -3.04 -1.69 -7.49
CA THR A 179 -3.78 -1.04 -6.40
C THR A 179 -3.63 0.47 -6.50
N VAL A 180 -4.74 1.20 -6.51
CA VAL A 180 -4.76 2.67 -6.61
C VAL A 180 -5.58 3.29 -5.49
N ALA A 181 -5.09 4.40 -4.93
CA ALA A 181 -5.79 5.14 -3.88
C ALA A 181 -6.50 6.40 -4.38
N ARG A 182 -6.23 6.81 -5.62
CA ARG A 182 -6.64 8.11 -6.16
C ARG A 182 -7.40 7.95 -7.49
N PRO A 183 -8.62 8.52 -7.63
CA PRO A 183 -9.44 8.34 -8.83
C PRO A 183 -8.73 8.82 -10.10
N GLU A 184 -8.00 9.93 -10.03
CA GLU A 184 -7.31 10.50 -11.19
C GLU A 184 -6.23 9.56 -11.76
N VAL A 185 -5.61 8.74 -10.91
CA VAL A 185 -4.63 7.73 -11.33
C VAL A 185 -5.34 6.54 -11.94
N ALA A 186 -6.45 6.09 -11.34
CA ALA A 186 -7.27 5.01 -11.88
C ALA A 186 -7.77 5.31 -13.29
N VAL A 187 -8.30 6.53 -13.50
CA VAL A 187 -8.79 6.99 -14.82
C VAL A 187 -7.67 6.99 -15.85
N LYS A 188 -6.48 7.54 -15.51
CA LYS A 188 -5.33 7.54 -16.42
C LYS A 188 -4.91 6.14 -16.83
N ILE A 189 -4.82 5.21 -15.86
CA ILE A 189 -4.48 3.81 -16.14
C ILE A 189 -5.54 3.16 -17.01
N ARG A 190 -6.83 3.34 -16.72
CA ARG A 190 -7.92 2.75 -17.52
C ARG A 190 -7.90 3.20 -18.97
N ILE A 191 -7.57 4.48 -19.22
CA ILE A 191 -7.49 5.02 -20.58
C ILE A 191 -6.28 4.45 -21.35
N ALA A 192 -5.11 4.38 -20.71
CA ALA A 192 -3.87 3.97 -21.36
C ALA A 192 -3.72 2.43 -21.47
N PHE A 193 -4.21 1.71 -20.46
CA PHE A 193 -4.04 0.27 -20.28
C PHE A 193 -5.40 -0.38 -19.92
N PRO A 194 -6.33 -0.46 -20.89
CA PRO A 194 -7.72 -0.86 -20.63
C PRO A 194 -7.88 -2.28 -20.09
N ASP A 195 -6.90 -3.16 -20.28
CA ASP A 195 -6.93 -4.55 -19.77
C ASP A 195 -6.35 -4.71 -18.36
N THR A 196 -5.81 -3.64 -17.76
CA THR A 196 -5.30 -3.69 -16.39
C THR A 196 -6.44 -3.90 -15.39
N LEU A 197 -6.26 -4.85 -14.47
CA LEU A 197 -7.15 -5.02 -13.33
C LEU A 197 -6.86 -3.94 -12.28
N ILE A 198 -7.79 -3.02 -12.08
CA ILE A 198 -7.63 -1.88 -11.18
C ILE A 198 -8.40 -2.15 -9.89
N PHE A 199 -7.68 -2.17 -8.76
CA PHE A 199 -8.25 -2.30 -7.43
C PHE A 199 -8.17 -0.96 -6.68
N GLY A 200 -9.32 -0.36 -6.41
CA GLY A 200 -9.45 0.83 -5.57
C GLY A 200 -9.24 0.47 -4.09
N VAL A 201 -8.20 1.02 -3.48
CA VAL A 201 -7.84 0.82 -2.07
C VAL A 201 -7.77 2.14 -1.33
N HIS A 202 -7.90 2.12 0.00
CA HIS A 202 -7.75 3.33 0.83
C HIS A 202 -8.67 4.50 0.40
N VAL A 203 -9.91 4.17 0.02
CA VAL A 203 -10.91 5.11 -0.53
C VAL A 203 -11.75 5.83 0.53
N THR A 204 -11.37 5.75 1.81
CA THR A 204 -12.10 6.43 2.88
C THR A 204 -11.99 7.95 2.73
N GLY A 205 -13.13 8.64 2.77
CA GLY A 205 -13.19 10.09 2.68
C GLY A 205 -12.99 10.65 1.27
N LEU A 206 -13.20 9.84 0.22
CA LEU A 206 -13.45 10.38 -1.12
C LEU A 206 -14.76 11.18 -1.13
N THR A 207 -14.81 12.25 -1.91
CA THR A 207 -16.06 12.95 -2.22
C THR A 207 -16.97 12.06 -3.06
N ARG A 208 -18.23 12.47 -3.23
CA ARG A 208 -19.17 11.77 -4.11
C ARG A 208 -18.63 11.70 -5.54
N GLU A 209 -18.14 12.81 -6.09
CA GLU A 209 -17.60 12.85 -7.46
C GLU A 209 -16.36 11.98 -7.60
N GLU A 210 -15.47 12.00 -6.61
CA GLU A 210 -14.27 11.15 -6.57
C GLU A 210 -14.64 9.67 -6.50
N ALA A 211 -15.64 9.31 -5.69
CA ALA A 211 -16.13 7.95 -5.58
C ALA A 211 -16.78 7.46 -6.89
N GLU A 212 -17.63 8.29 -7.51
CA GLU A 212 -18.24 8.00 -8.82
C GLU A 212 -17.16 7.81 -9.90
N SER A 213 -16.13 8.67 -9.91
CA SER A 213 -14.99 8.57 -10.83
C SER A 213 -14.18 7.29 -10.59
N MET A 214 -13.89 6.94 -9.34
CA MET A 214 -13.15 5.71 -9.02
C MET A 214 -13.95 4.46 -9.39
N VAL A 215 -15.26 4.42 -9.11
CA VAL A 215 -16.14 3.29 -9.47
C VAL A 215 -16.22 3.11 -10.98
N ALA A 216 -16.21 4.19 -11.76
CA ALA A 216 -16.23 4.11 -13.21
C ALA A 216 -14.91 3.56 -13.81
N ALA A 217 -13.78 3.71 -13.11
CA ALA A 217 -12.47 3.30 -13.61
C ALA A 217 -11.98 1.95 -13.05
N ALA A 218 -12.27 1.66 -11.78
CA ALA A 218 -11.79 0.47 -11.07
C ALA A 218 -12.70 -0.75 -11.30
N ASP A 219 -12.11 -1.94 -11.31
CA ASP A 219 -12.85 -3.21 -11.43
C ASP A 219 -13.33 -3.72 -10.08
N LEU A 220 -12.52 -3.47 -9.04
CA LEU A 220 -12.80 -3.89 -7.67
C LEU A 220 -12.50 -2.74 -6.72
N MET A 221 -13.32 -2.59 -5.69
CA MET A 221 -13.10 -1.62 -4.63
C MET A 221 -13.65 -2.18 -3.31
N THR A 222 -12.87 -2.01 -2.24
CA THR A 222 -13.36 -2.22 -0.88
C THR A 222 -13.45 -0.86 -0.19
N SER A 223 -14.67 -0.38 0.03
CA SER A 223 -14.92 0.86 0.76
C SER A 223 -15.10 0.60 2.25
N CYS A 224 -14.64 1.54 3.08
CA CYS A 224 -14.84 1.53 4.52
C CYS A 224 -15.27 2.92 4.98
N ALA A 225 -16.31 2.97 5.82
CA ALA A 225 -16.81 4.17 6.50
C ALA A 225 -16.89 5.41 5.58
N SER A 226 -17.63 5.29 4.47
CA SER A 226 -17.87 6.38 3.50
C SER A 226 -18.90 7.42 3.96
N GLY A 227 -19.48 7.27 5.15
CA GLY A 227 -20.27 8.29 5.83
C GLY A 227 -19.47 8.85 7.00
N THR A 228 -18.80 9.98 6.76
CA THR A 228 -18.23 10.85 7.80
C THR A 228 -19.25 11.90 8.20
#